data_AF-A0A7C5PD52-F1
#
_entry.id   AF-A0A7C5PD52-F1
#
_cell.length_a   1.000
_cell.length_b   1.000
_cell.length_c   1.000
_cell.angle_alpha   90.00
_cell.angle_beta   90.00
_cell.angle_gamma   90.00
#
_symmetry.space_group_name_H-M   'P 1'
#
loop_
_entity.id
_entity.type
_entity.pdbx_description
1 polymer ?
#
loop_
_entity_poly.entity_id
_entity_poly.type
_entity_poly.pdbx_seq_one_letter_code
_entity_poly.pdbx_strand_id
1 'polypeptide(L)'
;MTEKFEPSPKTAFLAVKLVYAALLLGQLVFGVVVFFLVRSGNLRMDLEGTSLQVLRYLPPLFALVAVPAAFLLRRAVFRRALRREDRELLQGYLQGTILFGGILEGVCIFNLMGWLVTSEFVPCGVFAALVFLAGALGYPRLPSGEGA
;
A
#
# COMPACT_ATOMS: atom_id res chain seq x y z
N MET A 1 -11.14 -22.41 33.15
CA MET A 1 -9.97 -22.45 32.25
C MET A 1 -10.46 -22.18 30.84
N THR A 2 -10.20 -21.01 30.29
CA THR A 2 -10.48 -20.71 28.87
C THR A 2 -9.24 -21.09 28.07
N GLU A 3 -9.33 -22.18 27.34
CA GLU A 3 -8.33 -22.57 26.35
C GLU A 3 -8.23 -21.42 25.32
N LYS A 4 -7.07 -20.76 25.25
CA LYS A 4 -6.87 -19.69 24.25
C LYS A 4 -6.77 -20.37 22.90
N PHE A 5 -7.81 -20.23 22.08
CA PHE A 5 -7.77 -20.69 20.70
C PHE A 5 -6.67 -19.94 19.94
N GLU A 6 -5.58 -20.63 19.63
CA GLU A 6 -4.49 -20.07 18.84
C GLU A 6 -4.67 -20.45 17.38
N PRO A 7 -4.87 -19.48 16.47
CA PRO A 7 -5.06 -19.79 15.06
C PRO A 7 -3.81 -20.44 14.47
N SER A 8 -4.01 -21.49 13.67
CA SER A 8 -2.93 -22.13 12.92
C SER A 8 -2.16 -21.10 12.06
N PRO A 9 -0.82 -21.23 11.91
CA PRO A 9 -0.01 -20.36 11.04
C PRO A 9 -0.57 -20.20 9.63
N LYS A 10 -1.15 -21.28 9.08
CA LYS A 10 -1.80 -21.26 7.75
C LYS A 10 -3.01 -20.32 7.71
N THR A 11 -3.82 -20.34 8.76
CA THR A 11 -5.00 -19.47 8.89
C THR A 11 -4.59 -18.01 9.06
N ALA A 12 -3.57 -17.74 9.88
CA ALA A 12 -3.03 -16.39 10.05
C ALA A 12 -2.47 -15.81 8.74
N PHE A 13 -1.78 -16.64 7.96
CA PHE A 13 -1.22 -16.25 6.68
C PHE A 13 -2.31 -16.00 5.62
N LEU A 14 -3.34 -16.85 5.57
CA LEU A 14 -4.50 -16.65 4.72
C LEU A 14 -5.22 -15.34 5.05
N ALA A 15 -5.39 -15.04 6.34
CA ALA A 15 -6.01 -13.79 6.78
C ALA A 15 -5.25 -12.56 6.24
N VAL A 16 -3.92 -12.56 6.28
CA VAL A 16 -3.12 -11.44 5.74
C VAL A 16 -3.21 -11.34 4.22
N LYS A 17 -3.27 -12.47 3.50
CA LYS A 17 -3.54 -12.44 2.06
C LYS A 17 -4.89 -11.81 1.74
N LEU A 18 -5.93 -12.15 2.51
CA LEU A 18 -7.27 -11.59 2.33
C LEU A 18 -7.29 -10.09 2.61
N VAL A 19 -6.67 -9.64 3.70
CA VAL A 19 -6.52 -8.21 4.02
C VAL A 19 -5.80 -7.51 2.88
N TYR A 20 -4.67 -8.05 2.41
CA TYR A 20 -3.91 -7.46 1.32
C TYR A 20 -4.70 -7.35 0.01
N ALA A 21 -5.44 -8.40 -0.35
CA ALA A 21 -6.32 -8.40 -1.52
C ALA A 21 -7.45 -7.38 -1.39
N ALA A 22 -8.05 -7.25 -0.20
CA ALA A 22 -9.08 -6.25 0.08
C ALA A 22 -8.55 -4.82 -0.07
N LEU A 23 -7.32 -4.54 0.39
CA LEU A 23 -6.66 -3.24 0.21
C LEU A 23 -6.44 -2.91 -1.26
N LEU A 24 -5.91 -3.86 -2.05
CA LEU A 24 -5.73 -3.67 -3.50
C LEU A 24 -7.06 -3.44 -4.23
N LEU A 25 -8.09 -4.21 -3.87
CA LEU A 25 -9.41 -4.05 -4.46
C LEU A 25 -10.01 -2.68 -4.12
N GLY A 26 -9.86 -2.23 -2.87
CA GLY A 26 -10.30 -0.90 -2.44
C GLY A 26 -9.64 0.21 -3.26
N GLN A 27 -8.33 0.11 -3.52
CA GLN A 27 -7.61 1.07 -4.37
C GLN A 27 -8.11 1.05 -5.82
N LEU A 28 -8.37 -0.14 -6.39
CA LEU A 28 -8.92 -0.25 -7.74
C LEU A 28 -10.30 0.39 -7.85
N VAL A 29 -11.21 0.07 -6.92
CA VAL A 29 -12.55 0.66 -6.87
C VAL A 29 -12.47 2.17 -6.74
N PHE A 30 -11.61 2.66 -5.83
CA PHE A 30 -11.45 4.10 -5.62
C PHE A 30 -10.84 4.80 -6.84
N GLY A 31 -9.87 4.19 -7.50
CA GLY A 31 -9.30 4.68 -8.75
C GLY A 31 -10.33 4.78 -9.87
N VAL A 32 -11.23 3.80 -9.99
CA VAL A 32 -12.35 3.83 -10.94
C VAL A 32 -13.30 4.98 -10.64
N VAL A 33 -13.67 5.17 -9.37
CA VAL A 33 -14.55 6.29 -8.95
C VAL A 33 -13.91 7.64 -9.29
N VAL A 34 -12.63 7.83 -8.94
CA VAL A 34 -11.88 9.06 -9.25
C VAL A 34 -11.79 9.30 -10.75
N PHE A 35 -11.53 8.26 -11.56
CA PHE A 35 -11.51 8.37 -13.02
C PHE A 35 -12.84 8.89 -13.58
N PHE A 36 -13.97 8.32 -13.16
CA PHE A 36 -15.28 8.78 -13.62
C PHE A 36 -15.60 10.21 -13.16
N LEU A 37 -15.25 10.55 -11.92
CA LEU A 37 -15.42 11.90 -11.38
C LEU A 37 -14.62 12.94 -12.19
N VAL A 38 -13.33 12.68 -12.46
CA VAL A 38 -12.49 13.56 -13.29
C VAL A 38 -13.05 13.64 -14.71
N ARG A 39 -13.46 12.51 -15.30
CA ARG A 39 -13.97 12.47 -16.68
C ARG A 39 -15.29 13.21 -16.87
N SER A 40 -16.15 13.22 -15.84
CA SER A 40 -17.43 13.94 -15.85
C SER A 40 -17.28 15.46 -15.88
N GLY A 41 -16.09 15.99 -15.54
CA GLY A 41 -15.83 17.42 -15.47
C GLY A 41 -16.42 18.13 -14.25
N ASN A 42 -17.14 17.42 -13.38
CA ASN A 42 -17.85 17.99 -12.23
C ASN A 42 -16.94 18.55 -11.12
N LEU A 43 -15.64 18.24 -11.15
CA LEU A 43 -14.68 18.59 -10.08
C LEU A 43 -13.47 19.37 -10.56
N ARG A 44 -13.52 19.96 -11.76
CA ARG A 44 -12.44 20.85 -12.22
C ARG A 44 -12.41 22.10 -11.34
N MET A 45 -11.51 22.10 -10.37
CA MET A 45 -11.13 23.33 -9.70
C MET A 45 -10.27 24.14 -10.68
N ASP A 46 -10.59 25.41 -10.85
CA ASP A 46 -9.79 26.30 -11.68
C ASP A 46 -8.52 26.65 -10.91
N LEU A 47 -7.41 26.00 -11.25
CA LEU A 47 -6.14 26.06 -10.49
C LEU A 47 -5.20 27.15 -11.03
N GLU A 48 -5.72 28.34 -11.36
CA GLU A 48 -4.89 29.45 -11.87
C GLU A 48 -3.93 30.03 -10.81
N GLY A 49 -4.06 29.64 -9.54
CA GLY A 49 -3.14 30.04 -8.47
C GLY A 49 -1.85 29.20 -8.39
N THR A 50 -0.69 29.88 -8.29
CA THR A 50 0.65 29.27 -8.13
C THR A 50 0.73 28.25 -6.98
N SER A 51 -0.02 28.45 -5.90
CA SER A 51 -0.07 27.54 -4.74
C SER A 51 -0.64 26.16 -5.07
N LEU A 52 -1.56 26.08 -6.04
CA LEU A 52 -2.22 24.84 -6.42
C LEU A 52 -1.42 24.03 -7.45
N GLN A 53 -0.51 24.68 -8.18
CA GLN A 53 0.41 23.99 -9.09
C GLN A 53 1.35 23.02 -8.36
N VAL A 54 1.68 23.30 -7.09
CA VAL A 54 2.50 22.42 -6.25
C VAL A 54 1.87 21.04 -6.08
N LEU A 55 0.52 20.96 -6.04
CA LEU A 55 -0.21 19.69 -5.91
C LEU A 55 -0.04 18.77 -7.11
N ARG A 56 0.46 19.26 -8.25
CA ARG A 56 0.79 18.42 -9.43
C ARG A 56 2.05 17.58 -9.18
N TYR A 57 3.00 18.13 -8.44
CA TYR A 57 4.32 17.52 -8.22
C TYR A 57 4.46 16.87 -6.84
N LEU A 58 3.65 17.29 -5.86
CA LEU A 58 3.73 16.78 -4.51
C LEU A 58 3.37 15.28 -4.41
N PRO A 59 2.32 14.74 -5.05
CA PRO A 59 2.03 13.31 -5.02
C PRO A 59 3.12 12.39 -5.60
N PRO A 60 3.70 12.66 -6.78
CA PRO A 60 4.80 11.83 -7.30
C PRO A 60 6.07 11.97 -6.45
N LEU A 61 6.37 13.17 -5.92
CA LEU A 61 7.49 13.36 -5.01
C LEU A 61 7.30 12.57 -3.70
N PHE A 62 6.09 12.59 -3.15
CA PHE A 62 5.76 11.82 -1.95
C PHE A 62 5.89 10.32 -2.21
N ALA A 63 5.45 9.82 -3.37
CA ALA A 63 5.65 8.43 -3.75
C ALA A 63 7.13 8.04 -3.85
N LEU A 64 7.96 8.92 -4.44
CA LEU A 64 9.39 8.70 -4.59
C LEU A 64 10.11 8.52 -3.25
N VAL A 65 9.66 9.21 -2.20
CA VAL A 65 10.24 9.12 -0.85
C VAL A 65 9.62 7.98 -0.04
N ALA A 66 8.29 7.89 -0.03
CA ALA A 66 7.55 6.98 0.84
C ALA A 66 7.73 5.51 0.44
N VAL A 67 7.83 5.21 -0.87
CA VAL A 67 7.96 3.82 -1.33
C VAL A 67 9.29 3.20 -0.89
N PRO A 68 10.48 3.80 -1.15
CA PRO A 68 11.73 3.28 -0.63
C PRO A 68 11.74 3.18 0.90
N ALA A 69 11.18 4.18 1.59
CA ALA A 69 11.06 4.16 3.05
C ALA A 69 10.23 2.96 3.54
N ALA A 70 9.12 2.64 2.86
CA ALA A 70 8.30 1.47 3.17
C ALA A 70 9.09 0.16 3.03
N PHE A 71 9.89 0.02 1.96
CA PHE A 71 10.74 -1.15 1.77
C PHE A 71 11.81 -1.29 2.86
N LEU A 72 12.48 -0.20 3.20
CA LEU A 72 13.49 -0.18 4.26
C LEU A 72 12.88 -0.53 5.62
N LEU A 73 11.71 0.01 5.92
CA LEU A 73 10.99 -0.24 7.16
C LEU A 73 10.53 -1.71 7.24
N ARG A 74 9.93 -2.24 6.16
CA ARG A 74 9.58 -3.67 6.07
C ARG A 74 10.79 -4.56 6.31
N ARG A 75 11.92 -4.26 5.66
CA ARG A 75 13.18 -5.00 5.85
C ARG A 75 13.71 -4.90 7.27
N ALA A 76 13.57 -3.74 7.93
CA ALA A 76 13.97 -3.57 9.32
C ALA A 76 13.10 -4.42 10.26
N VAL A 77 11.78 -4.44 10.05
CA VAL A 77 10.84 -5.26 10.83
C VAL A 77 11.13 -6.75 10.64
N PHE A 78 11.32 -7.21 9.40
CA PHE A 78 11.63 -8.61 9.12
C PHE A 78 12.98 -9.06 9.73
N ARG A 79 14.02 -8.21 9.67
CA ARG A 79 15.31 -8.50 10.31
C ARG A 79 15.21 -8.63 11.83
N ARG A 80 14.31 -7.88 12.47
CA ARG A 80 14.05 -8.02 13.91
C ARG A 80 13.28 -9.30 14.22
N ALA A 81 12.35 -9.68 13.36
CA ALA A 81 11.56 -10.91 13.48
C ALA A 81 12.44 -12.16 13.37
N LEU A 82 13.41 -12.17 12.44
CA LEU A 82 14.36 -13.28 12.22
C LEU A 82 15.23 -13.65 13.44
N ARG A 83 15.31 -12.79 14.45
CA ARG A 83 16.09 -13.04 15.68
C ARG A 83 15.27 -13.66 16.80
N ARG A 84 13.98 -13.92 16.57
CA ARG A 84 13.02 -14.38 17.57
C ARG A 84 12.53 -15.79 17.21
N GLU A 85 11.92 -16.48 18.17
CA GLU A 85 11.36 -17.82 17.98
C GLU A 85 10.26 -17.85 16.90
N ASP A 86 9.95 -19.04 16.37
CA ASP A 86 9.07 -19.27 15.21
C ASP A 86 7.73 -18.52 15.27
N ARG A 87 7.14 -18.41 16.46
CA ARG A 87 5.86 -17.73 16.64
C ARG A 87 5.97 -16.21 16.51
N GLU A 88 7.01 -15.64 17.10
CA GLU A 88 7.28 -14.21 17.01
C GLU A 88 7.80 -13.81 15.62
N LEU A 89 8.48 -14.73 14.94
CA LEU A 89 8.87 -14.60 13.55
C LEU A 89 7.63 -14.33 12.68
N LEU A 90 6.62 -15.20 12.76
CA LEU A 90 5.38 -15.06 11.99
C LEU A 90 4.71 -13.70 12.29
N GLN A 91 4.58 -13.33 13.57
CA GLN A 91 3.99 -12.03 13.94
C GLN A 91 4.76 -10.85 13.34
N GLY A 92 6.09 -10.88 13.36
CA GLY A 92 6.91 -9.83 12.77
C GLY A 92 6.76 -9.75 11.25
N TYR A 93 6.62 -10.87 10.55
CA TYR A 93 6.31 -10.88 9.12
C TYR A 93 4.93 -10.27 8.81
N LEU A 94 3.91 -10.59 9.61
CA LEU A 94 2.57 -10.02 9.45
C LEU A 94 2.61 -8.50 9.68
N GLN A 95 3.24 -8.05 10.77
CA GLN A 95 3.38 -6.63 11.10
C GLN A 95 4.10 -5.86 9.99
N GLY A 96 5.24 -6.37 9.51
CA GLY A 96 6.00 -5.69 8.45
C GLY A 96 5.24 -5.62 7.12
N THR A 97 4.42 -6.64 6.82
CA THR A 97 3.60 -6.67 5.60
C THR A 97 2.44 -5.68 5.69
N ILE A 98 1.74 -5.63 6.84
CA ILE A 98 0.65 -4.67 7.08
C ILE A 98 1.18 -3.23 7.02
N LEU A 99 2.31 -2.98 7.68
CA LEU A 99 2.95 -1.66 7.70
C LEU A 99 3.36 -1.20 6.29
N PHE A 100 3.96 -2.12 5.51
CA PHE A 100 4.28 -1.87 4.11
C PHE A 100 3.04 -1.55 3.27
N GLY A 101 1.99 -2.37 3.42
CA GLY A 101 0.71 -2.18 2.72
C GLY A 101 0.06 -0.83 3.03
N GLY A 102 0.00 -0.46 4.31
CA GLY A 102 -0.59 0.82 4.74
C GLY A 102 0.17 2.04 4.22
N ILE A 103 1.51 1.99 4.15
CA ILE A 103 2.28 3.09 3.56
C ILE A 103 1.98 3.20 2.06
N LEU A 104 2.01 2.09 1.32
CA LEU A 104 1.69 2.11 -0.11
C LEU A 104 0.27 2.61 -0.38
N GLU A 105 -0.69 2.20 0.45
CA GLU A 105 -2.08 2.65 0.34
C GLU A 105 -2.21 4.16 0.57
N GLY A 106 -1.58 4.70 1.60
CA GLY A 106 -1.57 6.14 1.85
C GLY A 106 -1.02 6.93 0.65
N VAL A 107 0.07 6.43 0.03
CA VAL A 107 0.65 7.05 -1.17
C VAL A 107 -0.29 6.93 -2.37
N CYS A 108 -0.94 5.78 -2.58
CA CYS A 108 -1.92 5.58 -3.64
C CYS A 108 -3.10 6.54 -3.51
N ILE A 109 -3.69 6.65 -2.32
CA ILE A 109 -4.80 7.57 -2.04
C ILE A 109 -4.36 9.00 -2.30
N PHE A 110 -3.17 9.39 -1.83
CA PHE A 110 -2.66 10.74 -2.04
C PHE A 110 -2.45 11.07 -3.53
N ASN A 111 -1.99 10.11 -4.33
CA ASN A 111 -1.89 10.28 -5.79
C ASN A 111 -3.25 10.38 -6.47
N LEU A 112 -4.24 9.60 -6.03
CA LEU A 112 -5.61 9.73 -6.53
C LEU A 112 -6.23 11.08 -6.17
N MET A 113 -5.99 11.60 -4.97
CA MET A 113 -6.42 12.94 -4.57
C MET A 113 -5.73 14.02 -5.40
N GLY A 114 -4.42 13.87 -5.64
CA GLY A 114 -3.68 14.74 -6.55
C GLY A 114 -4.28 14.77 -7.95
N TRP A 115 -4.60 13.60 -8.51
CA TRP A 115 -5.27 13.49 -9.80
C TRP A 115 -6.67 14.11 -9.78
N LEU A 116 -7.47 13.84 -8.75
CA LEU A 116 -8.81 14.37 -8.60
C LEU A 116 -8.83 15.90 -8.63
N VAL A 117 -7.90 16.53 -7.89
CA VAL A 117 -7.81 17.99 -7.78
C VAL A 117 -7.22 18.60 -9.06
N THR A 118 -6.14 18.01 -9.58
CA THR A 118 -5.39 18.62 -10.69
C THR A 118 -5.91 18.25 -12.07
N SER A 119 -6.70 17.17 -12.18
CA SER A 119 -7.08 16.52 -13.44
C SER A 119 -5.90 16.13 -14.34
N GLU A 120 -4.67 16.13 -13.80
CA GLU A 120 -3.45 15.78 -14.54
C GLU A 120 -3.21 14.27 -14.54
N PHE A 121 -2.72 13.73 -15.65
CA PHE A 121 -2.50 12.28 -15.76
C PHE A 121 -1.25 11.79 -15.03
N VAL A 122 -0.32 12.67 -14.65
CA VAL A 122 0.94 12.27 -13.98
C VAL A 122 0.69 11.55 -12.65
N PRO A 123 -0.09 12.10 -11.69
CA PRO A 123 -0.43 11.37 -10.46
C PRO A 123 -1.17 10.05 -10.72
N CYS A 124 -2.00 9.97 -11.77
CA CYS A 124 -2.67 8.73 -12.17
C CYS A 124 -1.67 7.66 -12.62
N GLY A 125 -0.68 8.03 -13.44
CA GLY A 125 0.37 7.11 -13.90
C GLY A 125 1.19 6.56 -12.73
N VAL A 126 1.53 7.42 -11.77
CA VAL A 126 2.23 7.00 -10.54
C VAL A 126 1.35 6.08 -9.71
N PHE A 127 0.07 6.40 -9.50
CA PHE A 127 -0.89 5.51 -8.83
C PHE A 127 -0.92 4.12 -9.48
N ALA A 128 -1.07 4.03 -10.81
CA ALA A 128 -1.11 2.75 -11.51
C ALA A 128 0.19 1.94 -11.31
N ALA A 129 1.35 2.60 -11.37
CA ALA A 129 2.63 1.96 -11.11
C ALA A 129 2.73 1.44 -9.66
N LEU A 130 2.22 2.19 -8.68
CA LEU A 130 2.23 1.80 -7.27
C LEU A 130 1.32 0.60 -7.01
N VAL A 131 0.12 0.57 -7.58
CA VAL A 131 -0.80 -0.57 -7.46
C VAL A 131 -0.15 -1.83 -8.04
N PHE A 132 0.49 -1.71 -9.21
CA PHE A 132 1.23 -2.82 -9.80
C PHE A 132 2.39 -3.29 -8.92
N LEU A 133 3.21 -2.35 -8.42
CA LEU A 133 4.34 -2.64 -7.53
C LEU A 133 3.88 -3.32 -6.24
N ALA A 134 2.77 -2.84 -5.67
CA ALA A 134 2.12 -3.44 -4.52
C ALA A 134 1.74 -4.89 -4.84
N GLY A 135 0.95 -5.13 -5.88
CA GLY A 135 0.55 -6.48 -6.29
C GLY A 135 1.74 -7.43 -6.52
N ALA A 136 2.79 -6.96 -7.19
CA ALA A 136 3.95 -7.77 -7.54
C ALA A 136 4.88 -8.08 -6.34
N LEU A 137 5.16 -7.08 -5.49
CA LEU A 137 6.19 -7.16 -4.43
C LEU A 137 5.63 -7.28 -3.01
N GLY A 138 4.36 -6.97 -2.83
CA GLY A 138 3.65 -7.02 -1.55
C GLY A 138 2.93 -8.33 -1.30
N TYR A 139 2.77 -9.21 -2.30
CA TYR A 139 2.07 -10.48 -2.10
C TYR A 139 2.78 -11.34 -1.05
N PRO A 140 2.12 -11.67 0.07
CA PRO A 140 2.72 -12.50 1.12
C PRO A 140 3.08 -13.86 0.52
N ARG A 141 4.37 -14.21 0.57
CA ARG A 141 4.87 -15.55 0.21
C ARG A 141 5.22 -16.29 1.48
N LEU A 142 4.85 -17.57 1.55
CA LEU A 142 5.34 -18.42 2.63
C LEU A 142 6.87 -18.46 2.49
N PRO A 143 7.64 -18.32 3.57
CA PRO A 143 9.04 -18.69 3.51
C PRO A 143 9.07 -20.16 3.05
N SER A 144 9.61 -20.41 1.85
CA SER A 144 9.89 -21.78 1.42
C SER A 144 10.87 -22.32 2.45
N GLY A 145 10.52 -23.44 3.09
CA GLY A 145 11.33 -24.09 4.12
C GLY A 145 12.68 -24.64 3.63
N GLU A 146 13.23 -24.08 2.54
CA GLU A 146 14.49 -24.50 1.91
C GLU A 146 15.71 -23.76 2.48
N GLY A 147 15.60 -23.19 3.68
CA GLY A 147 16.73 -22.47 4.31
C GLY A 147 16.61 -22.28 5.82
N ALA A 148 15.91 -23.17 6.52
CA ALA A 148 16.00 -23.32 7.97
C ALA A 148 16.92 -24.51 8.28
#